data_AF-A0A412XK56-F1
#
_entry.id   AF-A0A412XK56-F1
#
_cell.length_a   1.000
_cell.length_b   1.000
_cell.length_c   1.000
_cell.angle_alpha   90.00
_cell.angle_beta   90.00
_cell.angle_gamma   90.00
#
_symmetry.space_group_name_H-M   'P 1'
#
loop_
_entity.id
_entity.type
_entity.pdbx_description
1 polymer ?
#
loop_
_entity_poly.entity_id
_entity_poly.type
_entity_poly.pdbx_seq_one_letter_code
_entity_poly.pdbx_strand_id
1 'polypeptide(L)'
;MNNKYWEEEIETMPREQLRELQLQRLKKTVSIAANSPYYKKVFQEHGITADSIRSIEDIRKIPFTTKADMRANYPFGLVAGDMREDGVRIHSSSGTTGTPTVIVHSQHDLDSWANLVARCLYMVGIRKTDVFQNSSGYGMFTGGLGFQYGAERLGALTVPAAAGNSKRQIKFITDFKTTALHAIPSYAIRLAEVFQEEGMDPADTSLKTLVIGAEPHTDEQRRKIERMLGVKAYNSFGMTEMNGPGVAFECTEQDGMHFWEDCYLVEIINPETGEPVPEGEIGELVLTTLDREMMPLIRYRTRDLTRILPGKCPCGRTHIRIDRIKGRSDDMFIIKGVNIFPMQVEKVLVQFPELGSNYLITLETVNNQDEMIVEVELSDLSTDNYIELQKISKTITRQLKDEILVTPKLRLVKKGSLPQSEGKAVRVKDLRDNK
;
A
#
# COMPACT_ATOMS: atom_id res chain seq x y z
N MET A 1 13.95 32.11 3.49
CA MET A 1 12.97 31.13 3.00
C MET A 1 12.74 30.13 4.13
N ASN A 2 11.50 29.97 4.57
CA ASN A 2 11.18 29.05 5.66
C ASN A 2 11.37 27.63 5.13
N ASN A 3 12.41 26.93 5.58
CA ASN A 3 12.87 25.62 5.06
C ASN A 3 11.96 24.44 5.49
N LYS A 4 10.66 24.70 5.65
CA LYS A 4 9.65 23.84 6.32
C LYS A 4 8.69 23.16 5.34
N TYR A 5 8.46 23.76 4.17
CA TYR A 5 7.55 23.28 3.14
C TYR A 5 8.30 23.11 1.81
N TRP A 6 7.96 22.08 1.05
CA TRP A 6 8.45 21.84 -0.29
C TRP A 6 7.69 22.70 -1.31
N GLU A 7 6.37 22.81 -1.14
CA GLU A 7 5.45 23.61 -1.96
C GLU A 7 4.56 24.45 -1.01
N GLU A 8 5.14 25.47 -0.38
CA GLU A 8 4.51 26.27 0.69
C GLU A 8 3.10 26.77 0.35
N GLU A 9 2.90 27.26 -0.87
CA GLU A 9 1.61 27.76 -1.37
C GLU A 9 0.52 26.68 -1.36
N ILE A 10 0.86 25.45 -1.75
CA ILE A 10 -0.08 24.32 -1.77
C ILE A 10 -0.27 23.79 -0.34
N GLU A 11 0.83 23.51 0.36
CA GLU A 11 0.83 22.84 1.65
C GLU A 11 0.11 23.65 2.75
N THR A 12 0.06 24.97 2.61
CA THR A 12 -0.60 25.90 3.55
C THR A 12 -1.82 26.60 2.95
N MET A 13 -2.28 26.16 1.77
CA MET A 13 -3.40 26.75 1.04
C MET A 13 -4.65 26.87 1.92
N PRO A 14 -5.30 28.05 2.02
CA PRO A 14 -6.56 28.20 2.74
C PRO A 14 -7.62 27.21 2.24
N ARG A 15 -8.46 26.70 3.16
CA ARG A 15 -9.46 25.66 2.87
C ARG A 15 -10.40 26.01 1.71
N GLU A 16 -10.79 27.28 1.58
CA GLU A 16 -11.64 27.76 0.49
C GLU A 16 -10.96 27.61 -0.88
N GLN A 17 -9.72 28.11 -1.00
CA GLN A 17 -8.91 27.99 -2.22
C GLN A 17 -8.59 26.52 -2.56
N LEU A 18 -8.31 25.70 -1.54
CA LEU A 18 -8.06 24.27 -1.74
C LEU A 18 -9.30 23.56 -2.30
N ARG A 19 -10.51 23.92 -1.84
CA ARG A 19 -11.78 23.39 -2.39
C ARG A 19 -12.02 23.86 -3.82
N GLU A 20 -11.68 25.09 -4.16
CA GLU A 20 -11.76 25.59 -5.54
C GLU A 20 -10.82 24.82 -6.47
N LEU A 21 -9.57 24.61 -6.05
CA LEU A 21 -8.59 23.81 -6.78
C LEU A 21 -9.08 22.37 -6.97
N GLN A 22 -9.60 21.75 -5.91
CA GLN A 22 -10.17 20.41 -5.96
C GLN A 22 -11.35 20.33 -6.95
N LEU A 23 -12.26 21.30 -6.94
CA LEU A 23 -13.39 21.34 -7.87
C LEU A 23 -12.92 21.49 -9.32
N GLN A 24 -11.94 22.38 -9.58
CA GLN A 24 -11.35 22.57 -10.89
C GLN A 24 -10.73 21.26 -11.40
N ARG A 25 -9.90 20.62 -10.57
CA ARG A 25 -9.25 19.35 -10.92
C ARG A 25 -10.24 18.20 -11.06
N LEU A 26 -11.26 18.13 -10.21
CA LEU A 26 -12.31 17.10 -10.30
C LEU A 26 -13.06 17.18 -11.64
N LYS A 27 -13.42 18.38 -12.09
CA LYS A 27 -14.04 18.59 -13.41
C LYS A 27 -13.13 18.10 -14.54
N LYS A 28 -11.83 18.45 -14.48
CA LYS A 28 -10.82 17.97 -15.44
C LYS A 28 -10.73 16.44 -15.43
N THR A 29 -10.61 15.82 -14.25
CA THR A 29 -10.57 14.36 -14.08
C THR A 29 -11.80 13.68 -14.69
N VAL A 30 -13.01 14.17 -14.39
CA VAL A 30 -14.25 13.59 -14.95
C VAL A 30 -14.27 13.71 -16.48
N SER A 31 -13.85 14.86 -17.02
CA SER A 31 -13.77 15.07 -18.46
C SER A 31 -12.76 14.13 -19.13
N ILE A 32 -11.60 13.90 -18.53
CA ILE A 32 -10.58 12.97 -19.03
C ILE A 32 -11.11 11.54 -18.95
N ALA A 33 -11.60 11.13 -17.78
CA ALA A 33 -12.09 9.78 -17.53
C ALA A 33 -13.19 9.36 -18.51
N ALA A 34 -14.03 10.29 -18.97
CA ALA A 34 -15.08 10.03 -19.97
C ALA A 34 -14.55 9.47 -21.31
N ASN A 35 -13.24 9.58 -21.59
CA ASN A 35 -12.59 8.97 -22.75
C ASN A 35 -12.31 7.48 -22.56
N SER A 36 -12.22 6.99 -21.32
CA SER A 36 -12.01 5.56 -21.06
C SER A 36 -13.27 4.74 -21.34
N PRO A 37 -13.14 3.51 -21.88
CA PRO A 37 -14.29 2.65 -22.14
C PRO A 37 -15.20 2.43 -20.91
N TYR A 38 -14.59 2.20 -19.74
CA TYR A 38 -15.32 1.96 -18.50
C TYR A 38 -16.12 3.18 -18.05
N TYR A 39 -15.47 4.33 -17.82
CA TYR A 39 -16.19 5.51 -17.32
C TYR A 39 -17.12 6.10 -18.36
N LYS A 40 -16.83 6.01 -19.66
CA LYS A 40 -17.79 6.39 -20.71
C LYS A 40 -19.11 5.65 -20.55
N LYS A 41 -19.06 4.33 -20.34
CA LYS A 41 -20.26 3.52 -20.10
C LYS A 41 -20.96 3.92 -18.79
N VAL A 42 -20.22 4.00 -17.69
CA VAL A 42 -20.77 4.39 -16.38
C VAL A 42 -21.46 5.75 -16.44
N PHE A 43 -20.83 6.73 -17.08
CA PHE A 43 -21.36 8.09 -17.21
C PHE A 43 -22.60 8.14 -18.09
N GLN A 44 -22.65 7.38 -19.18
CA GLN A 44 -23.84 7.27 -20.03
C GLN A 44 -25.02 6.65 -19.27
N GLU A 45 -24.79 5.57 -18.52
CA GLU A 45 -25.83 4.88 -17.74
C GLU A 45 -26.42 5.76 -16.63
N HIS A 46 -25.63 6.66 -16.06
CA HIS A 46 -26.03 7.52 -14.94
C HIS A 46 -26.30 8.98 -15.34
N GLY A 47 -26.26 9.31 -16.64
CA GLY A 47 -26.46 10.67 -17.12
C GLY A 47 -25.44 11.69 -16.60
N ILE A 48 -24.18 11.28 -16.43
CA ILE A 48 -23.09 12.12 -15.94
C ILE A 48 -22.39 12.81 -17.12
N THR A 49 -22.27 14.13 -17.04
CA THR A 49 -21.42 14.93 -17.91
C THR A 49 -20.48 15.79 -17.05
N ALA A 50 -19.52 16.48 -17.66
CA ALA A 50 -18.67 17.43 -16.93
C ALA A 50 -19.50 18.53 -16.22
N ASP A 51 -20.63 18.94 -16.82
CA ASP A 51 -21.54 19.95 -16.26
C ASP A 51 -22.38 19.41 -15.07
N SER A 52 -22.39 18.09 -14.85
CA SER A 52 -23.04 17.46 -13.69
C SER A 52 -22.32 17.78 -12.37
N ILE A 53 -21.05 18.19 -12.43
CA ILE A 53 -20.21 18.52 -11.28
C ILE A 53 -20.11 20.03 -11.13
N ARG A 54 -20.89 20.62 -10.21
CA ARG A 54 -20.87 22.07 -9.91
C ARG A 54 -20.28 22.38 -8.53
N SER A 55 -20.19 21.36 -7.69
CA SER A 55 -19.61 21.36 -6.35
C SER A 55 -18.84 20.05 -6.13
N ILE A 56 -18.01 19.99 -5.08
CA ILE A 56 -17.31 18.75 -4.71
C ILE A 56 -18.33 17.66 -4.33
N GLU A 57 -19.41 18.06 -3.66
CA GLU A 57 -20.46 17.17 -3.17
C GLU A 57 -21.21 16.43 -4.30
N ASP A 58 -21.20 16.99 -5.52
CA ASP A 58 -21.79 16.38 -6.71
C ASP A 58 -21.05 15.11 -7.15
N ILE A 59 -19.83 14.86 -6.65
CA ILE A 59 -19.12 13.60 -6.91
C ILE A 59 -19.97 12.39 -6.51
N ARG A 60 -20.86 12.54 -5.51
CA ARG A 60 -21.76 11.48 -5.04
C ARG A 60 -22.77 11.00 -6.09
N LYS A 61 -22.98 11.77 -7.17
CA LYS A 61 -23.77 11.33 -8.34
C LYS A 61 -23.07 10.22 -9.13
N ILE A 62 -21.74 10.12 -9.01
CA ILE A 62 -20.93 9.10 -9.68
C ILE A 62 -20.89 7.86 -8.76
N PRO A 63 -21.21 6.66 -9.28
CA PRO A 63 -21.10 5.42 -8.51
C PRO A 63 -19.65 5.12 -8.15
N PHE A 64 -19.47 4.24 -7.16
CA PHE A 64 -18.14 3.80 -6.76
C PHE A 64 -17.46 2.96 -7.84
N THR A 65 -16.13 3.11 -7.95
CA THR A 65 -15.29 2.17 -8.70
C THR A 65 -14.77 1.11 -7.74
N THR A 66 -14.98 -0.17 -8.04
CA THR A 66 -14.49 -1.27 -7.20
C THR A 66 -13.32 -2.01 -7.83
N LYS A 67 -12.56 -2.74 -7.02
CA LYS A 67 -11.53 -3.67 -7.50
C LYS A 67 -12.10 -4.73 -8.46
N ALA A 68 -13.35 -5.14 -8.28
CA ALA A 68 -14.01 -6.10 -9.17
C ALA A 68 -14.24 -5.48 -10.55
N ASP A 69 -14.66 -4.21 -10.61
CA ASP A 69 -14.81 -3.49 -11.88
C ASP A 69 -13.48 -3.37 -12.62
N MET A 70 -12.40 -3.03 -11.91
CA MET A 70 -11.06 -2.97 -12.51
C MET A 70 -10.62 -4.31 -13.09
N ARG A 71 -10.88 -5.42 -12.38
CA ARG A 71 -10.57 -6.78 -12.86
C ARG A 71 -11.43 -7.16 -14.06
N ALA A 72 -12.71 -6.79 -14.09
CA ALA A 72 -13.58 -7.04 -15.23
C ALA A 72 -13.18 -6.26 -16.50
N ASN A 73 -12.42 -5.17 -16.34
CA ASN A 73 -11.97 -4.29 -17.41
C ASN A 73 -10.46 -4.38 -17.68
N TYR A 74 -9.81 -5.45 -17.22
CA TYR A 74 -8.40 -5.70 -17.48
C TYR A 74 -8.13 -5.94 -18.99
N PRO A 75 -6.98 -5.52 -19.53
CA PRO A 75 -5.93 -4.75 -18.85
C PRO A 75 -6.12 -3.23 -18.88
N PHE A 76 -6.81 -2.70 -19.89
CA PHE A 76 -6.76 -1.26 -20.22
C PHE A 76 -8.13 -0.57 -20.30
N GLY A 77 -9.21 -1.20 -19.84
CA GLY A 77 -10.57 -0.65 -19.99
C GLY A 77 -10.83 0.66 -19.22
N LEU A 78 -9.94 1.04 -18.30
CA LEU A 78 -9.98 2.30 -17.56
C LEU A 78 -8.96 3.33 -18.06
N VAL A 79 -8.15 3.00 -19.07
CA VAL A 79 -7.19 3.96 -19.66
C VAL A 79 -7.95 5.01 -20.46
N ALA A 80 -7.67 6.28 -20.18
CA ALA A 80 -8.38 7.43 -20.72
C ALA A 80 -7.53 8.26 -21.70
N GLY A 81 -6.20 8.26 -21.54
CA GLY A 81 -5.26 8.93 -22.44
C GLY A 81 -4.87 8.09 -23.66
N ASP A 82 -4.11 8.67 -24.58
CA ASP A 82 -3.49 7.92 -25.68
C ASP A 82 -2.30 7.11 -25.15
N MET A 83 -2.57 5.86 -24.79
CA MET A 83 -1.56 4.97 -24.22
C MET A 83 -0.37 4.70 -25.16
N ARG A 84 -0.58 4.79 -26.49
CA ARG A 84 0.47 4.48 -27.46
C ARG A 84 1.48 5.62 -27.57
N GLU A 85 0.99 6.85 -27.56
CA GLU A 85 1.82 8.04 -27.68
C GLU A 85 2.39 8.48 -26.32
N ASP A 86 1.57 8.49 -25.26
CA ASP A 86 1.92 9.11 -23.98
C ASP A 86 2.19 8.11 -22.84
N GLY A 87 1.89 6.83 -23.02
CA GLY A 87 2.06 5.80 -21.99
C GLY A 87 3.52 5.39 -21.78
N VAL A 88 4.05 5.57 -20.56
CA VAL A 88 5.48 5.33 -20.26
C VAL A 88 5.72 4.28 -19.17
N ARG A 89 4.70 3.89 -18.38
CA ARG A 89 4.87 2.86 -17.35
C ARG A 89 3.59 2.11 -17.03
N ILE A 90 3.73 0.82 -16.76
CA ILE A 90 2.67 -0.06 -16.24
C ILE A 90 3.11 -0.61 -14.88
N HIS A 91 2.25 -0.47 -13.88
CA HIS A 91 2.36 -1.20 -12.61
C HIS A 91 1.24 -2.23 -12.52
N SER A 92 1.57 -3.46 -12.15
CA SER A 92 0.61 -4.56 -11.98
C SER A 92 0.67 -5.12 -10.57
N SER A 93 -0.48 -5.49 -10.00
CA SER A 93 -0.54 -6.29 -8.77
C SER A 93 -0.03 -7.73 -9.01
N SER A 94 0.24 -8.46 -7.93
CA SER A 94 0.57 -9.88 -7.96
C SER A 94 -0.60 -10.75 -8.45
N GLY A 95 -0.27 -11.98 -8.87
CA GLY A 95 -1.21 -13.03 -9.25
C GLY A 95 -1.21 -13.36 -10.74
N THR A 96 -1.02 -14.65 -11.04
CA THR A 96 -1.17 -15.28 -12.36
C THR A 96 -2.43 -16.14 -12.45
N THR A 97 -2.97 -16.59 -11.31
CA THR A 97 -4.17 -17.43 -11.25
C THR A 97 -5.49 -16.63 -11.31
N GLY A 98 -5.43 -15.30 -11.16
CA GLY A 98 -6.57 -14.39 -11.34
C GLY A 98 -6.17 -13.15 -12.12
N THR A 99 -7.15 -12.34 -12.53
CA THR A 99 -6.89 -11.08 -13.21
C THR A 99 -6.25 -10.07 -12.24
N PRO A 100 -5.01 -9.60 -12.49
CA PRO A 100 -4.39 -8.59 -11.66
C PRO A 100 -5.01 -7.22 -11.92
N THR A 101 -4.60 -6.23 -11.14
CA THR A 101 -4.93 -4.82 -11.38
C THR A 101 -3.75 -4.11 -11.99
N VAL A 102 -4.03 -3.37 -13.06
CA VAL A 102 -3.05 -2.59 -13.81
C VAL A 102 -3.32 -1.10 -13.61
N ILE A 103 -2.26 -0.33 -13.41
CA ILE A 103 -2.27 1.14 -13.49
C ILE A 103 -1.27 1.56 -14.55
N VAL A 104 -1.72 2.39 -15.48
CA VAL A 104 -0.91 2.95 -16.56
C VAL A 104 -0.63 4.42 -16.27
N HIS A 105 0.61 4.84 -16.46
CA HIS A 105 1.07 6.20 -16.21
C HIS A 105 1.62 6.85 -17.48
N SER A 106 1.26 8.11 -17.70
CA SER A 106 2.00 9.02 -18.59
C SER A 106 3.23 9.62 -17.90
N GLN A 107 4.04 10.39 -18.63
CA GLN A 107 5.17 11.10 -18.03
C GLN A 107 4.71 12.11 -16.97
N HIS A 108 3.62 12.86 -17.24
CA HIS A 108 3.00 13.77 -16.26
C HIS A 108 2.65 13.04 -14.97
N ASP A 109 2.03 11.85 -15.07
CA ASP A 109 1.62 11.08 -13.89
C ASP A 109 2.81 10.66 -13.02
N LEU A 110 3.94 10.30 -13.65
CA LEU A 110 5.16 9.95 -12.94
C LEU A 110 5.84 11.16 -12.29
N ASP A 111 5.82 12.31 -12.94
CA ASP A 111 6.39 13.56 -12.42
C ASP A 111 5.58 14.06 -11.21
N SER A 112 4.25 14.01 -11.31
CA SER A 112 3.32 14.31 -10.20
C SER A 112 3.55 13.37 -9.02
N TRP A 113 3.68 12.06 -9.28
CA TRP A 113 3.96 11.07 -8.24
C TRP A 113 5.31 11.30 -7.55
N ALA A 114 6.39 11.50 -8.33
CA ALA A 114 7.71 11.78 -7.79
C ALA A 114 7.72 13.06 -6.94
N ASN A 115 6.98 14.10 -7.36
CA ASN A 115 6.82 15.34 -6.61
C ASN A 115 6.14 15.11 -5.25
N LEU A 116 5.04 14.34 -5.19
CA LEU A 116 4.37 14.01 -3.93
C LEU A 116 5.26 13.24 -2.97
N VAL A 117 6.06 12.29 -3.46
CA VAL A 117 7.01 11.57 -2.62
C VAL A 117 8.12 12.51 -2.12
N ALA A 118 8.66 13.37 -2.98
CA ALA A 118 9.65 14.39 -2.57
C ALA A 118 9.07 15.32 -1.47
N ARG A 119 7.82 15.77 -1.63
CA ARG A 119 7.07 16.56 -0.63
C ARG A 119 6.98 15.82 0.71
N CYS A 120 6.62 14.54 0.70
CA CYS A 120 6.57 13.70 1.91
C CYS A 120 7.92 13.61 2.62
N LEU A 121 8.99 13.29 1.88
CA LEU A 121 10.33 13.15 2.44
C LEU A 121 10.83 14.50 3.01
N TYR A 122 10.60 15.59 2.29
CA TYR A 122 10.95 16.93 2.74
C TYR A 122 10.19 17.32 4.02
N MET A 123 8.90 16.99 4.11
CA MET A 123 8.05 17.27 5.28
C MET A 123 8.60 16.69 6.59
N VAL A 124 9.24 15.52 6.53
CA VAL A 124 9.83 14.86 7.71
C VAL A 124 11.30 15.15 7.93
N GLY A 125 11.83 16.18 7.26
CA GLY A 125 13.18 16.68 7.50
C GLY A 125 14.27 16.08 6.61
N ILE A 126 13.95 15.16 5.70
CA ILE A 126 14.93 14.62 4.74
C ILE A 126 15.26 15.72 3.72
N ARG A 127 16.54 15.86 3.38
CA ARG A 127 17.07 16.88 2.48
C ARG A 127 17.99 16.24 1.43
N LYS A 128 18.40 17.02 0.44
CA LYS A 128 19.36 16.60 -0.59
C LYS A 128 20.73 16.15 -0.05
N THR A 129 21.06 16.51 1.19
CA THR A 129 22.30 16.11 1.87
C THR A 129 22.21 14.72 2.49
N ASP A 130 21.02 14.13 2.56
CA ASP A 130 20.82 12.80 3.13
C ASP A 130 21.22 11.70 2.16
N VAL A 131 21.65 10.57 2.74
CA VAL A 131 21.83 9.31 2.04
C VAL A 131 20.58 8.46 2.30
N PHE A 132 19.75 8.28 1.27
CA PHE A 132 18.45 7.63 1.36
C PHE A 132 18.53 6.19 0.86
N GLN A 133 18.37 5.21 1.75
CA GLN A 133 18.34 3.79 1.40
C GLN A 133 16.91 3.28 1.27
N ASN A 134 16.62 2.60 0.16
CA ASN A 134 15.31 1.99 -0.07
C ASN A 134 15.41 0.45 0.00
N SER A 135 14.84 -0.14 1.05
CA SER A 135 14.81 -1.60 1.23
C SER A 135 13.52 -2.25 0.70
N SER A 136 12.68 -1.53 -0.05
CA SER A 136 11.47 -2.08 -0.67
C SER A 136 11.79 -2.99 -1.85
N GLY A 137 10.84 -3.85 -2.23
CA GLY A 137 10.91 -4.54 -3.52
C GLY A 137 10.90 -3.54 -4.68
N TYR A 138 11.66 -3.82 -5.73
CA TYR A 138 11.64 -3.07 -7.00
C TYR A 138 10.86 -3.87 -8.07
N GLY A 139 10.88 -3.41 -9.32
CA GLY A 139 10.09 -4.00 -10.41
C GLY A 139 8.65 -3.51 -10.34
N MET A 140 7.68 -4.42 -10.23
CA MET A 140 6.25 -4.07 -10.20
C MET A 140 5.82 -3.40 -8.88
N PHE A 141 6.57 -3.62 -7.80
CA PHE A 141 6.30 -2.98 -6.50
C PHE A 141 6.55 -1.47 -6.58
N THR A 142 5.48 -0.70 -6.38
CA THR A 142 5.49 0.76 -6.45
C THR A 142 6.36 1.40 -5.36
N GLY A 143 6.59 0.73 -4.23
CA GLY A 143 7.51 1.17 -3.18
C GLY A 143 8.98 1.27 -3.63
N GLY A 144 9.40 0.47 -4.62
CA GLY A 144 10.74 0.57 -5.21
C GLY A 144 10.89 1.86 -6.02
N LEU A 145 10.20 1.93 -7.16
CA LEU A 145 10.32 3.05 -8.10
C LEU A 145 9.74 4.37 -7.56
N GLY A 146 8.68 4.32 -6.75
CA GLY A 146 8.07 5.52 -6.17
C GLY A 146 9.01 6.28 -5.25
N PHE A 147 9.59 5.58 -4.26
CA PHE A 147 10.60 6.19 -3.39
C PHE A 147 11.88 6.53 -4.13
N GLN A 148 12.30 5.73 -5.11
CA GLN A 148 13.47 6.03 -5.93
C GLN A 148 13.32 7.39 -6.63
N TYR A 149 12.25 7.56 -7.40
CA TYR A 149 12.02 8.78 -8.19
C TYR A 149 11.76 10.00 -7.27
N GLY A 150 11.06 9.82 -6.15
CA GLY A 150 10.85 10.90 -5.19
C GLY A 150 12.12 11.34 -4.46
N ALA A 151 12.97 10.40 -4.04
CA ALA A 151 14.23 10.72 -3.36
C ALA A 151 15.25 11.36 -4.33
N GLU A 152 15.30 10.90 -5.58
CA GLU A 152 16.08 11.55 -6.65
C GLU A 152 15.55 12.97 -6.95
N ARG A 153 14.23 13.14 -7.02
CA ARG A 153 13.59 14.46 -7.24
C ARG A 153 13.89 15.45 -6.10
N LEU A 154 13.94 14.96 -4.86
CA LEU A 154 14.38 15.71 -3.68
C LEU A 154 15.89 16.06 -3.73
N GLY A 155 16.68 15.23 -4.42
CA GLY A 155 18.13 15.38 -4.59
C GLY A 155 18.98 14.62 -3.57
N ALA A 156 18.40 13.64 -2.85
CA ALA A 156 19.14 12.81 -1.91
C ALA A 156 20.08 11.83 -2.63
N LEU A 157 21.16 11.41 -1.98
CA LEU A 157 22.02 10.34 -2.49
C LEU A 157 21.33 8.99 -2.25
N THR A 158 20.73 8.41 -3.29
CA THR A 158 19.94 7.18 -3.14
C THR A 158 20.79 5.91 -3.14
N VAL A 159 20.49 4.98 -2.24
CA VAL A 159 21.03 3.61 -2.18
C VAL A 159 19.88 2.63 -2.50
N PRO A 160 19.74 2.18 -3.77
CA PRO A 160 18.65 1.29 -4.20
C PRO A 160 18.92 -0.17 -3.78
N ALA A 161 18.88 -0.44 -2.47
CA ALA A 161 19.31 -1.71 -1.88
C ALA A 161 18.38 -2.90 -2.20
N ALA A 162 17.11 -2.60 -2.46
CA ALA A 162 16.01 -3.55 -2.65
C ALA A 162 15.73 -4.43 -1.42
N ALA A 163 14.80 -5.38 -1.54
CA ALA A 163 14.37 -6.24 -0.44
C ALA A 163 15.40 -7.31 -0.03
N GLY A 164 15.42 -7.65 1.27
CA GLY A 164 16.17 -8.77 1.82
C GLY A 164 17.68 -8.53 1.98
N ASN A 165 18.42 -9.62 2.20
CA ASN A 165 19.86 -9.64 2.46
C ASN A 165 20.29 -8.64 3.57
N SER A 166 19.80 -8.86 4.79
CA SER A 166 19.98 -7.93 5.92
C SER A 166 21.44 -7.61 6.23
N LYS A 167 22.37 -8.56 6.12
CA LYS A 167 23.80 -8.30 6.30
C LYS A 167 24.32 -7.26 5.30
N ARG A 168 23.85 -7.32 4.05
CA ARG A 168 24.19 -6.32 3.02
C ARG A 168 23.51 -4.97 3.27
N GLN A 169 22.28 -4.95 3.78
CA GLN A 169 21.62 -3.70 4.18
C GLN A 169 22.44 -2.95 5.24
N ILE A 170 22.90 -3.67 6.26
CA ILE A 170 23.76 -3.13 7.32
C ILE A 170 25.09 -2.66 6.77
N LYS A 171 25.73 -3.46 5.90
CA LYS A 171 26.96 -3.04 5.22
C LYS A 171 26.78 -1.70 4.50
N PHE A 172 25.67 -1.51 3.78
CA PHE A 172 25.40 -0.24 3.11
C PHE A 172 25.17 0.92 4.09
N ILE A 173 24.43 0.69 5.18
CA ILE A 173 24.25 1.71 6.23
C ILE A 173 25.62 2.14 6.78
N THR A 174 26.49 1.19 7.09
CA THR A 174 27.81 1.45 7.68
C THR A 174 28.78 2.10 6.70
N ASP A 175 28.87 1.61 5.46
CA ASP A 175 29.86 2.05 4.47
C ASP A 175 29.46 3.36 3.80
N PHE A 176 28.18 3.53 3.46
CA PHE A 176 27.67 4.72 2.76
C PHE A 176 27.12 5.79 3.69
N LYS A 177 27.13 5.52 5.01
CA LYS A 177 26.62 6.43 6.04
C LYS A 177 25.17 6.83 5.78
N THR A 178 24.31 5.83 5.53
CA THR A 178 22.86 6.03 5.34
C THR A 178 22.27 6.84 6.50
N THR A 179 21.55 7.92 6.19
CA THR A 179 20.89 8.79 7.18
C THR A 179 19.38 8.63 7.19
N ALA A 180 18.79 8.27 6.05
CA ALA A 180 17.36 7.99 5.90
C ALA A 180 17.11 6.60 5.32
N LEU A 181 16.19 5.84 5.90
CA LEU A 181 15.85 4.48 5.45
C LEU A 181 14.34 4.34 5.26
N HIS A 182 13.93 3.83 4.10
CA HIS A 182 12.58 3.29 3.91
C HIS A 182 12.57 1.77 4.11
N ALA A 183 11.72 1.29 5.02
CA ALA A 183 11.53 -0.12 5.33
C ALA A 183 10.10 -0.38 5.86
N ILE A 184 9.62 -1.62 5.74
CA ILE A 184 8.41 -2.02 6.48
C ILE A 184 8.74 -2.15 7.99
N PRO A 185 7.80 -1.85 8.90
CA PRO A 185 8.00 -1.91 10.36
C PRO A 185 8.68 -3.20 10.85
N SER A 186 8.17 -4.36 10.42
CA SER A 186 8.74 -5.67 10.82
C SER A 186 10.19 -5.84 10.37
N TYR A 187 10.54 -5.36 9.18
CA TYR A 187 11.90 -5.43 8.67
C TYR A 187 12.85 -4.46 9.37
N ALA A 188 12.39 -3.29 9.79
CA ALA A 188 13.18 -2.35 10.60
C ALA A 188 13.61 -2.99 11.94
N ILE A 189 12.69 -3.72 12.60
CA ILE A 189 13.02 -4.49 13.81
C ILE A 189 14.06 -5.58 13.50
N ARG A 190 13.89 -6.32 12.39
CA ARG A 190 14.88 -7.31 11.98
C ARG A 190 16.26 -6.71 11.73
N LEU A 191 16.35 -5.55 11.10
CA LEU A 191 17.64 -4.90 10.88
C LEU A 191 18.35 -4.58 12.20
N ALA A 192 17.61 -4.08 13.20
CA ALA A 192 18.16 -3.83 14.52
C ALA A 192 18.69 -5.10 15.20
N GLU A 193 18.00 -6.23 15.07
CA GLU A 193 18.50 -7.54 15.55
C GLU A 193 19.78 -7.96 14.82
N VAL A 194 19.82 -7.82 13.49
CA VAL A 194 21.01 -8.21 12.72
C VAL A 194 22.20 -7.30 13.02
N PHE A 195 22.00 -6.03 13.36
CA PHE A 195 23.09 -5.18 13.87
C PHE A 195 23.72 -5.80 15.12
N GLN A 196 22.90 -6.23 16.08
CA GLN A 196 23.35 -6.88 17.31
C GLN A 196 24.04 -8.23 17.03
N GLU A 197 23.49 -9.04 16.12
CA GLU A 197 24.09 -10.31 15.68
C GLU A 197 25.50 -10.09 15.09
N GLU A 198 25.74 -8.95 14.43
CA GLU A 198 27.03 -8.57 13.85
C GLU A 198 27.91 -7.76 14.84
N GLY A 199 27.53 -7.69 16.12
CA GLY A 199 28.31 -7.04 17.18
C GLY A 199 28.31 -5.51 17.12
N MET A 200 27.32 -4.89 16.48
CA MET A 200 27.14 -3.44 16.39
C MET A 200 25.96 -2.98 17.25
N ASP A 201 26.08 -1.80 17.86
CA ASP A 201 24.94 -1.15 18.52
C ASP A 201 24.01 -0.53 17.46
N PRO A 202 22.74 -0.98 17.34
CA PRO A 202 21.81 -0.44 16.36
C PRO A 202 21.47 1.05 16.57
N ALA A 203 21.69 1.61 17.77
CA ALA A 203 21.49 3.02 18.06
C ALA A 203 22.72 3.90 17.72
N ASP A 204 23.91 3.31 17.60
CA ASP A 204 25.16 4.01 17.26
C ASP A 204 25.47 3.90 15.76
N THR A 205 24.56 4.44 14.94
CA THR A 205 24.70 4.46 13.48
C THR A 205 24.51 5.87 12.91
N SER A 206 24.72 6.02 11.60
CA SER A 206 24.43 7.27 10.89
C SER A 206 22.93 7.53 10.68
N LEU A 207 22.05 6.56 10.95
CA LEU A 207 20.62 6.70 10.75
C LEU A 207 20.04 7.82 11.61
N LYS A 208 19.09 8.57 11.04
CA LYS A 208 18.35 9.66 11.70
C LYS A 208 16.85 9.53 11.47
N THR A 209 16.44 9.20 10.25
CA THR A 209 15.03 9.18 9.85
C THR A 209 14.65 7.83 9.26
N LEU A 210 13.55 7.25 9.71
CA LEU A 210 12.93 6.07 9.14
C LEU A 210 11.57 6.42 8.52
N VAL A 211 11.33 5.93 7.32
CA VAL A 211 10.02 5.94 6.68
C VAL A 211 9.47 4.52 6.74
N ILE A 212 8.35 4.33 7.43
CA ILE A 212 7.74 3.03 7.64
C ILE A 212 6.30 2.99 7.12
N GLY A 213 5.91 1.90 6.46
CA GLY A 213 4.60 1.79 5.84
C GLY A 213 4.35 0.39 5.25
N ALA A 214 3.43 0.33 4.29
CA ALA A 214 2.96 -0.88 3.60
C ALA A 214 2.23 -1.93 4.46
N GLU A 215 2.40 -1.93 5.79
CA GLU A 215 1.66 -2.80 6.71
C GLU A 215 1.11 -2.01 7.93
N PRO A 216 -0.08 -2.38 8.44
CA PRO A 216 -0.62 -1.83 9.67
C PRO A 216 0.34 -2.07 10.83
N HIS A 217 0.53 -1.03 11.65
CA HIS A 217 1.35 -1.11 12.86
C HIS A 217 0.88 -0.10 13.91
N THR A 218 1.04 -0.47 15.17
CA THR A 218 0.63 0.36 16.31
C THR A 218 1.63 1.50 16.54
N ASP A 219 1.18 2.51 17.29
CA ASP A 219 2.05 3.61 17.74
C ASP A 219 3.23 3.09 18.58
N GLU A 220 2.98 2.07 19.42
CA GLU A 220 4.00 1.48 20.28
C GLU A 220 5.03 0.66 19.47
N GLN A 221 4.61 -0.05 18.43
CA GLN A 221 5.54 -0.71 17.49
C GLN A 221 6.47 0.31 16.82
N ARG A 222 5.95 1.47 16.38
CA ARG A 222 6.78 2.57 15.88
C ARG A 222 7.76 3.07 16.95
N ARG A 223 7.29 3.35 18.18
CA ARG A 223 8.16 3.82 19.28
C ARG A 223 9.23 2.78 19.65
N LYS A 224 8.94 1.48 19.55
CA LYS A 224 9.93 0.41 19.71
C LYS A 224 11.04 0.54 18.67
N ILE A 225 10.69 0.74 17.39
CA ILE A 225 11.66 0.97 16.31
C ILE A 225 12.53 2.20 16.60
N GLU A 226 11.91 3.32 17.01
CA GLU A 226 12.64 4.55 17.36
C GLU A 226 13.67 4.31 18.48
N ARG A 227 13.28 3.59 19.55
CA ARG A 227 14.19 3.27 20.66
C ARG A 227 15.30 2.32 20.25
N MET A 228 15.01 1.30 19.43
CA MET A 228 15.99 0.30 19.01
C MET A 228 17.07 0.88 18.09
N LEU A 229 16.69 1.80 17.19
CA LEU A 229 17.59 2.35 16.17
C LEU A 229 18.10 3.77 16.49
N GLY A 230 17.58 4.43 17.54
CA GLY A 230 17.96 5.80 17.88
C GLY A 230 17.51 6.84 16.83
N VAL A 231 16.36 6.63 16.20
CA VAL A 231 15.86 7.41 15.05
C VAL A 231 14.49 8.03 15.30
N LYS A 232 14.06 8.93 14.41
CA LYS A 232 12.64 9.28 14.24
C LYS A 232 12.01 8.47 13.12
N ALA A 233 10.87 7.84 13.40
CA ALA A 233 10.14 7.03 12.43
C ALA A 233 8.80 7.69 12.06
N TYR A 234 8.48 7.71 10.77
CA TYR A 234 7.28 8.35 10.24
C TYR A 234 6.45 7.37 9.41
N ASN A 235 5.15 7.37 9.66
CA ASN A 235 4.19 6.52 8.96
C ASN A 235 3.91 7.03 7.54
N SER A 236 3.95 6.10 6.58
CA SER A 236 3.76 6.32 5.15
C SER A 236 2.62 5.46 4.64
N PHE A 237 1.58 6.11 4.11
CA PHE A 237 0.44 5.45 3.49
C PHE A 237 0.50 5.57 1.95
N GLY A 238 0.11 4.49 1.28
CA GLY A 238 0.13 4.40 -0.17
C GLY A 238 -0.48 3.10 -0.68
N MET A 239 -0.99 3.14 -1.91
CA MET A 239 -1.51 1.96 -2.64
C MET A 239 -1.28 2.16 -4.13
N THR A 240 -1.07 1.07 -4.88
CA THR A 240 -0.75 1.11 -6.32
C THR A 240 -1.81 1.88 -7.12
N GLU A 241 -3.09 1.71 -6.79
CA GLU A 241 -4.23 2.40 -7.41
C GLU A 241 -4.09 3.92 -7.32
N MET A 242 -3.39 4.43 -6.31
CA MET A 242 -3.13 5.85 -6.05
C MET A 242 -1.66 6.23 -6.29
N ASN A 243 -0.97 5.51 -7.18
CA ASN A 243 0.45 5.58 -7.55
C ASN A 243 1.35 4.67 -6.71
N GLY A 244 1.21 4.69 -5.39
CA GLY A 244 2.07 3.95 -4.46
C GLY A 244 2.36 4.81 -3.23
N PRO A 245 3.62 4.93 -2.75
CA PRO A 245 3.96 5.91 -1.71
C PRO A 245 3.67 7.35 -2.15
N GLY A 246 3.52 8.25 -1.17
CA GLY A 246 3.26 9.67 -1.42
C GLY A 246 1.78 10.05 -1.38
N VAL A 247 0.89 9.16 -0.95
CA VAL A 247 -0.56 9.44 -0.87
C VAL A 247 -0.91 10.20 0.40
N ALA A 248 -0.52 9.65 1.56
CA ALA A 248 -0.63 10.32 2.85
C ALA A 248 0.58 10.00 3.74
N PHE A 249 0.98 10.94 4.60
CA PHE A 249 2.24 10.82 5.33
C PHE A 249 2.23 11.60 6.65
N GLU A 250 2.84 11.06 7.71
CA GLU A 250 2.99 11.78 8.99
C GLU A 250 3.88 13.02 8.83
N CYS A 251 3.53 14.14 9.46
CA CYS A 251 4.46 15.25 9.61
C CYS A 251 5.35 15.06 10.86
N THR A 252 6.20 16.05 11.17
CA THR A 252 7.08 16.02 12.35
C THR A 252 6.35 15.90 13.69
N GLU A 253 5.05 16.18 13.75
CA GLU A 253 4.23 16.02 14.95
C GLU A 253 3.90 14.56 15.28
N GLN A 254 4.07 13.63 14.33
CA GLN A 254 3.75 12.19 14.49
C GLN A 254 2.31 11.93 14.98
N ASP A 255 1.36 12.82 14.62
CA ASP A 255 -0.06 12.76 14.97
C ASP A 255 -0.94 12.86 13.70
N GLY A 256 -1.19 11.71 13.10
CA GLY A 256 -1.97 11.58 11.87
C GLY A 256 -1.18 11.82 10.59
N MET A 257 -1.67 11.24 9.50
CA MET A 257 -1.04 11.33 8.18
C MET A 257 -1.75 12.41 7.35
N HIS A 258 -1.02 13.44 6.92
CA HIS A 258 -1.55 14.44 6.01
C HIS A 258 -1.84 13.81 4.64
N PHE A 259 -3.05 14.02 4.13
CA PHE A 259 -3.47 13.55 2.81
C PHE A 259 -3.33 14.69 1.80
N TRP A 260 -2.65 14.48 0.67
CA TRP A 260 -2.40 15.56 -0.31
C TRP A 260 -3.62 15.86 -1.17
N GLU A 261 -4.54 16.61 -0.57
CA GLU A 261 -5.84 17.01 -1.11
C GLU A 261 -5.80 17.75 -2.46
N ASP A 262 -4.66 18.30 -2.86
CA ASP A 262 -4.47 18.85 -4.21
C ASP A 262 -4.46 17.76 -5.28
N CYS A 263 -3.95 16.56 -4.96
CA CYS A 263 -3.87 15.42 -5.89
C CYS A 263 -4.91 14.32 -5.62
N TYR A 264 -5.62 14.38 -4.49
CA TYR A 264 -6.64 13.39 -4.13
C TYR A 264 -7.88 14.03 -3.50
N LEU A 265 -9.07 13.58 -3.91
CA LEU A 265 -10.30 13.81 -3.15
C LEU A 265 -10.52 12.65 -2.18
N VAL A 266 -10.80 12.96 -0.91
CA VAL A 266 -10.96 11.98 0.15
C VAL A 266 -12.40 11.95 0.65
N GLU A 267 -12.98 10.76 0.70
CA GLU A 267 -14.28 10.49 1.31
C GLU A 267 -14.13 9.36 2.35
N ILE A 268 -14.86 9.44 3.47
CA ILE A 268 -15.00 8.34 4.43
C ILE A 268 -16.47 7.92 4.44
N ILE A 269 -16.74 6.67 4.04
CA ILE A 269 -18.11 6.16 3.89
C ILE A 269 -18.40 5.01 4.87
N ASN A 270 -19.66 4.81 5.20
CA ASN A 270 -20.08 3.59 5.86
C ASN A 270 -19.94 2.41 4.86
N PRO A 271 -19.23 1.32 5.22
CA PRO A 271 -18.97 0.22 4.28
C PRO A 271 -20.23 -0.51 3.79
N GLU A 272 -21.30 -0.52 4.59
CA GLU A 272 -22.56 -1.21 4.30
C GLU A 272 -23.50 -0.34 3.47
N THR A 273 -23.72 0.91 3.88
CA THR A 273 -24.69 1.80 3.23
C THR A 273 -24.12 2.58 2.05
N GLY A 274 -22.80 2.81 2.03
CA GLY A 274 -22.15 3.67 1.04
C GLY A 274 -22.29 5.18 1.30
N GLU A 275 -22.99 5.57 2.36
CA GLU A 275 -23.19 6.97 2.72
C GLU A 275 -21.99 7.54 3.49
N PRO A 276 -21.70 8.85 3.40
CA PRO A 276 -20.67 9.49 4.22
C PRO A 276 -20.91 9.27 5.71
N VAL A 277 -19.86 8.96 6.46
CA VAL A 277 -19.96 8.89 7.94
C VAL A 277 -19.95 10.30 8.55
N PRO A 278 -20.46 10.47 9.79
CA PRO A 278 -20.28 11.72 10.53
C PRO A 278 -18.80 12.10 10.67
N GLU A 279 -18.50 13.40 10.79
CA GLU A 279 -17.13 13.88 10.94
C GLU A 279 -16.42 13.23 12.13
N GLY A 280 -15.21 12.70 11.91
CA GLY A 280 -14.40 12.04 12.94
C GLY A 280 -14.74 10.57 13.20
N GLU A 281 -15.80 10.03 12.58
CA GLU A 281 -16.15 8.61 12.71
C GLU A 281 -15.33 7.72 11.78
N ILE A 282 -15.18 6.45 12.16
CA ILE A 282 -14.46 5.45 11.36
C ILE A 282 -15.36 4.97 10.22
N GLY A 283 -14.79 4.88 9.01
CA GLY A 283 -15.43 4.29 7.84
C GLY A 283 -14.41 3.82 6.81
N GLU A 284 -14.92 3.37 5.67
CA GLU A 284 -14.11 2.98 4.51
C GLU A 284 -13.61 4.21 3.75
N LEU A 285 -12.31 4.24 3.49
CA LEU A 285 -11.66 5.28 2.69
C LEU A 285 -12.02 5.11 1.21
N VAL A 286 -12.51 6.17 0.60
CA VAL A 286 -12.81 6.26 -0.83
C VAL A 286 -12.02 7.42 -1.43
N LEU A 287 -11.37 7.17 -2.57
CA LEU A 287 -10.40 8.10 -3.16
C LEU A 287 -10.70 8.41 -4.62
N THR A 288 -10.47 9.66 -5.01
CA THR A 288 -10.48 10.10 -6.41
C THR A 288 -9.16 10.80 -6.74
N THR A 289 -8.52 10.44 -7.86
CA THR A 289 -7.30 11.09 -8.33
C THR A 289 -7.62 12.44 -8.99
N LEU A 290 -6.92 13.50 -8.60
CA LEU A 290 -7.13 14.86 -9.10
C LEU A 290 -6.02 15.37 -10.03
N ASP A 291 -4.89 14.66 -10.12
CA ASP A 291 -3.76 15.06 -10.96
C ASP A 291 -3.19 13.92 -11.82
N ARG A 292 -3.98 12.85 -12.02
CA ARG A 292 -3.64 11.76 -12.95
C ARG A 292 -4.41 11.91 -14.25
N GLU A 293 -3.72 11.71 -15.36
CA GLU A 293 -4.27 11.91 -16.72
C GLU A 293 -4.43 10.59 -17.48
N MET A 294 -3.46 9.68 -17.45
CA MET A 294 -3.51 8.47 -18.29
C MET A 294 -4.63 7.51 -17.88
N MET A 295 -4.77 7.27 -16.58
CA MET A 295 -5.74 6.32 -16.02
C MET A 295 -6.29 6.83 -14.68
N PRO A 296 -7.10 7.92 -14.67
CA PRO A 296 -7.68 8.46 -13.46
C PRO A 296 -8.63 7.45 -12.81
N LEU A 297 -8.71 7.46 -11.47
CA LEU A 297 -9.69 6.67 -10.71
C LEU A 297 -10.63 7.60 -9.95
N ILE A 298 -11.93 7.36 -10.07
CA ILE A 298 -13.00 8.15 -9.48
C ILE A 298 -13.77 7.30 -8.46
N ARG A 299 -13.85 7.79 -7.23
CA ARG A 299 -14.51 7.14 -6.08
C ARG A 299 -14.13 5.67 -5.93
N TYR A 300 -12.82 5.40 -5.96
CA TYR A 300 -12.29 4.05 -5.76
C TYR A 300 -12.46 3.59 -4.30
N ARG A 301 -13.15 2.47 -4.11
CA ARG A 301 -13.33 1.81 -2.80
C ARG A 301 -12.08 1.05 -2.39
N THR A 302 -11.29 1.63 -1.48
CA THR A 302 -9.99 1.11 -1.06
C THR A 302 -10.09 -0.13 -0.16
N ARG A 303 -11.24 -0.24 0.54
CA ARG A 303 -11.49 -1.18 1.65
C ARG A 303 -10.68 -0.92 2.91
N ASP A 304 -9.89 0.15 2.97
CA ASP A 304 -9.15 0.53 4.18
C ASP A 304 -10.04 1.29 5.16
N LEU A 305 -9.98 0.93 6.45
CA LEU A 305 -10.78 1.56 7.50
C LEU A 305 -9.95 2.59 8.27
N THR A 306 -10.41 3.84 8.24
CA THR A 306 -9.79 4.98 8.96
C THR A 306 -10.85 6.05 9.24
N ARG A 307 -10.41 7.18 9.81
CA ARG A 307 -11.20 8.38 10.04
C ARG A 307 -10.37 9.63 9.77
N ILE A 308 -11.04 10.75 9.51
CA ILE A 308 -10.40 12.06 9.47
C ILE A 308 -10.21 12.55 10.91
N LEU A 309 -8.99 12.97 11.25
CA LEU A 309 -8.70 13.56 12.56
C LEU A 309 -9.10 15.05 12.56
N PRO A 310 -9.91 15.49 13.53
CA PRO A 310 -10.35 16.87 13.60
C PRO A 310 -9.21 17.81 14.03
N GLY A 311 -9.42 19.11 13.81
CA GLY A 311 -8.53 20.16 14.29
C GLY A 311 -7.32 20.46 13.38
N LYS A 312 -6.77 21.66 13.57
CA LYS A 312 -5.59 22.13 12.83
C LYS A 312 -4.31 21.46 13.34
N CYS A 313 -3.40 21.15 12.44
CA CYS A 313 -2.10 20.60 12.79
C CYS A 313 -1.11 21.72 13.19
N PRO A 314 -0.32 21.58 14.28
CA PRO A 314 0.73 22.56 14.64
C PRO A 314 1.79 22.76 13.55
N CYS A 315 1.94 21.80 12.63
CA CYS A 315 2.87 21.93 11.51
C CYS A 315 2.45 23.05 10.52
N GLY A 316 1.22 23.56 10.60
CA GLY A 316 0.70 24.66 9.78
C GLY A 316 0.10 24.22 8.44
N ARG A 317 0.21 22.94 8.07
CA ARG A 317 -0.41 22.41 6.86
C ARG A 317 -1.93 22.38 7.00
N THR A 318 -2.63 22.74 5.93
CA THR A 318 -4.09 22.84 5.89
C THR A 318 -4.78 21.60 5.37
N HIS A 319 -4.03 20.70 4.71
CA HIS A 319 -4.47 19.38 4.29
C HIS A 319 -4.94 18.53 5.48
N ILE A 320 -6.05 17.80 5.30
CA ILE A 320 -6.63 16.92 6.33
C ILE A 320 -5.61 15.88 6.80
N ARG A 321 -5.85 15.35 8.00
CA ARG A 321 -5.10 14.21 8.55
C ARG A 321 -6.02 13.01 8.69
N ILE A 322 -5.52 11.83 8.35
CA ILE A 322 -6.20 10.57 8.64
C ILE A 322 -5.52 9.84 9.80
N ASP A 323 -6.31 9.08 10.54
CA ASP A 323 -5.81 8.13 11.54
C ASP A 323 -5.08 6.95 10.85
N ARG A 324 -4.36 6.15 11.63
CA ARG A 324 -3.74 4.91 11.16
C ARG A 324 -4.82 3.97 10.59
N ILE A 325 -4.47 3.21 9.57
CA ILE A 325 -5.37 2.20 9.01
C ILE A 325 -5.46 1.04 10.01
N LYS A 326 -6.63 0.88 10.65
CA LYS A 326 -6.84 -0.12 11.71
C LYS A 326 -7.20 -1.51 11.18
N GLY A 327 -7.64 -1.58 9.93
CA GLY A 327 -8.08 -2.82 9.32
C GLY A 327 -8.68 -2.58 7.96
N ARG A 328 -9.29 -3.64 7.42
CA ARG A 328 -9.94 -3.62 6.12
C ARG A 328 -11.36 -4.17 6.20
N SER A 329 -12.20 -3.77 5.26
CA SER A 329 -13.57 -4.28 5.10
C SER A 329 -13.67 -5.46 4.11
N ASP A 330 -12.53 -5.95 3.61
CA ASP A 330 -12.43 -7.16 2.76
C ASP A 330 -11.58 -8.26 3.44
N ASP A 331 -11.35 -9.37 2.75
CA ASP A 331 -10.62 -10.54 3.24
C ASP A 331 -9.10 -10.48 2.95
N MET A 332 -8.60 -9.34 2.48
CA MET A 332 -7.18 -9.16 2.19
C MET A 332 -6.36 -9.07 3.48
N PHE A 333 -5.22 -9.75 3.52
CA PHE A 333 -4.24 -9.60 4.59
C PHE A 333 -2.89 -9.16 4.02
N ILE A 334 -2.07 -8.58 4.89
CA ILE A 334 -0.73 -8.07 4.55
C ILE A 334 0.30 -8.84 5.37
N ILE A 335 1.32 -9.39 4.71
CA ILE A 335 2.47 -10.02 5.36
C ILE A 335 3.76 -9.64 4.63
N LYS A 336 4.76 -9.20 5.38
CA LYS A 336 6.04 -8.72 4.83
C LYS A 336 5.83 -7.59 3.80
N GLY A 337 4.85 -6.72 4.06
CA GLY A 337 4.46 -5.63 3.14
C GLY A 337 3.82 -6.06 1.81
N VAL A 338 3.42 -7.34 1.65
CA VAL A 338 2.76 -7.85 0.43
C VAL A 338 1.28 -8.12 0.71
N ASN A 339 0.42 -7.61 -0.17
CA ASN A 339 -1.03 -7.80 -0.11
C ASN A 339 -1.40 -9.18 -0.70
N ILE A 340 -2.14 -9.98 0.06
CA ILE A 340 -2.54 -11.33 -0.32
C ILE A 340 -4.03 -11.53 -0.07
N PHE A 341 -4.73 -12.12 -1.04
CA PHE A 341 -6.09 -12.61 -0.88
C PHE A 341 -6.08 -14.13 -0.64
N PRO A 342 -6.90 -14.67 0.29
CA PRO A 342 -7.03 -16.11 0.52
C PRO A 342 -7.32 -16.90 -0.76
N MET A 343 -8.12 -16.33 -1.68
CA MET A 343 -8.42 -16.93 -2.98
C MET A 343 -7.17 -17.21 -3.84
N GLN A 344 -6.09 -16.42 -3.73
CA GLN A 344 -4.84 -16.71 -4.46
C GLN A 344 -4.19 -17.99 -3.95
N VAL A 345 -4.21 -18.23 -2.64
CA VAL A 345 -3.73 -19.47 -2.03
C VAL A 345 -4.61 -20.63 -2.48
N GLU A 346 -5.93 -20.48 -2.38
CA GLU A 346 -6.89 -21.51 -2.78
C GLU A 346 -6.71 -21.96 -4.23
N LYS A 347 -6.58 -21.01 -5.17
CA LYS A 347 -6.39 -21.29 -6.60
C LYS A 347 -5.12 -22.08 -6.92
N VAL A 348 -4.08 -21.97 -6.10
CA VAL A 348 -2.89 -22.81 -6.22
C VAL A 348 -3.17 -24.18 -5.64
N LEU A 349 -3.74 -24.26 -4.42
CA LEU A 349 -3.97 -25.53 -3.73
C LEU A 349 -4.91 -26.46 -4.51
N VAL A 350 -5.98 -25.95 -5.14
CA VAL A 350 -6.95 -26.77 -5.89
C VAL A 350 -6.38 -27.44 -7.14
N GLN A 351 -5.17 -27.07 -7.58
CA GLN A 351 -4.50 -27.71 -8.72
C GLN A 351 -3.88 -29.07 -8.36
N PHE A 352 -3.80 -29.40 -7.07
CA PHE A 352 -3.15 -30.60 -6.55
C PHE A 352 -4.20 -31.63 -6.11
N PRO A 353 -4.41 -32.73 -6.87
CA PRO A 353 -5.40 -33.76 -6.51
C PRO A 353 -5.08 -34.51 -5.21
N GLU A 354 -3.84 -34.42 -4.74
CA GLU A 354 -3.38 -35.00 -3.48
C GLU A 354 -3.86 -34.22 -2.24
N LEU A 355 -4.43 -33.03 -2.43
CA LEU A 355 -4.94 -32.17 -1.36
C LEU A 355 -6.47 -32.27 -1.23
N GLY A 356 -6.95 -32.16 -0.01
CA GLY A 356 -8.36 -31.93 0.30
C GLY A 356 -8.76 -30.46 0.12
N SER A 357 -10.05 -30.18 0.29
CA SER A 357 -10.62 -28.83 0.16
C SER A 357 -10.44 -27.93 1.40
N ASN A 358 -10.00 -28.52 2.52
CA ASN A 358 -9.81 -27.81 3.78
C ASN A 358 -8.39 -27.29 3.89
N TYR A 359 -8.27 -25.97 4.01
CA TYR A 359 -7.02 -25.29 4.33
C TYR A 359 -7.28 -24.15 5.33
N LEU A 360 -6.22 -23.78 6.05
CA LEU A 360 -6.16 -22.67 6.98
C LEU A 360 -4.84 -21.91 6.79
N ILE A 361 -4.94 -20.59 6.67
CA ILE A 361 -3.80 -19.67 6.67
C ILE A 361 -3.65 -19.14 8.10
N THR A 362 -2.51 -19.38 8.73
CA THR A 362 -2.19 -18.83 10.06
C THR A 362 -1.08 -17.80 9.90
N LEU A 363 -1.30 -16.59 10.41
CA LEU A 363 -0.30 -15.53 10.47
C LEU A 363 0.17 -15.39 11.92
N GLU A 364 1.46 -15.50 12.17
CA GLU A 364 2.03 -15.39 13.51
C GLU A 364 3.34 -14.61 13.50
N THR A 365 3.71 -14.03 14.64
CA THR A 365 5.00 -13.35 14.83
C THR A 365 5.90 -14.25 15.67
N VAL A 366 6.96 -14.81 15.05
CA VAL A 366 7.96 -15.66 15.71
C VAL A 366 9.29 -14.90 15.71
N ASN A 367 9.87 -14.66 16.89
CA ASN A 367 11.11 -13.88 17.01
C ASN A 367 11.05 -12.53 16.27
N ASN A 368 9.98 -11.76 16.49
CA ASN A 368 9.69 -10.48 15.81
C ASN A 368 9.60 -10.55 14.26
N GLN A 369 9.55 -11.75 13.67
CA GLN A 369 9.34 -11.97 12.24
C GLN A 369 7.93 -12.48 11.99
N ASP A 370 7.22 -11.83 11.07
CA ASP A 370 5.94 -12.35 10.60
C ASP A 370 6.14 -13.57 9.70
N GLU A 371 5.45 -14.65 10.04
CA GLU A 371 5.43 -15.91 9.29
C GLU A 371 4.01 -16.22 8.78
N MET A 372 3.95 -16.72 7.54
CA MET A 372 2.72 -17.23 6.93
C MET A 372 2.79 -18.75 6.95
N ILE A 373 1.86 -19.40 7.65
CA ILE A 373 1.71 -20.86 7.64
C ILE A 373 0.46 -21.19 6.83
N VAL A 374 0.59 -22.11 5.88
CA VAL A 374 -0.53 -22.67 5.13
C VAL A 374 -0.67 -24.13 5.54
N GLU A 375 -1.71 -24.44 6.31
CA GLU A 375 -2.10 -25.79 6.67
C GLU A 375 -3.14 -26.26 5.66
N VAL A 376 -2.91 -27.41 5.03
CA VAL A 376 -3.84 -28.00 4.05
C VAL A 376 -3.99 -29.49 4.29
N GLU A 377 -5.24 -29.95 4.29
CA GLU A 377 -5.55 -31.37 4.50
C GLU A 377 -5.12 -32.21 3.31
N LEU A 378 -4.65 -33.42 3.58
CA LEU A 378 -4.42 -34.44 2.55
C LEU A 378 -5.75 -35.04 2.05
N SER A 379 -5.79 -35.39 0.77
CA SER A 379 -6.87 -36.17 0.17
C SER A 379 -6.74 -37.65 0.56
N ASP A 380 -7.85 -38.40 0.57
CA ASP A 380 -7.84 -39.86 0.76
C ASP A 380 -7.14 -40.59 -0.40
N LEU A 381 -6.96 -39.90 -1.53
CA LEU A 381 -6.23 -40.39 -2.70
C LEU A 381 -4.72 -40.17 -2.58
N SER A 382 -4.24 -39.54 -1.51
CA SER A 382 -2.82 -39.28 -1.29
C SER A 382 -2.08 -40.52 -0.77
N THR A 383 -0.79 -40.60 -1.08
CA THR A 383 0.13 -41.66 -0.66
C THR A 383 0.74 -41.33 0.71
N ASP A 384 0.94 -42.35 1.55
CA ASP A 384 1.74 -42.22 2.79
C ASP A 384 3.26 -42.18 2.53
N ASN A 385 3.68 -42.21 1.25
CA ASN A 385 5.07 -42.11 0.87
C ASN A 385 5.64 -40.72 1.17
N TYR A 386 6.40 -40.64 2.26
CA TYR A 386 7.04 -39.42 2.74
C TYR A 386 7.89 -38.69 1.67
N ILE A 387 8.57 -39.43 0.78
CA ILE A 387 9.42 -38.82 -0.26
C ILE A 387 8.58 -38.08 -1.30
N GLU A 388 7.42 -38.63 -1.66
CA GLU A 388 6.50 -38.02 -2.62
C GLU A 388 5.79 -36.80 -2.01
N LEU A 389 5.32 -36.92 -0.77
CA LEU A 389 4.72 -35.79 -0.03
C LEU A 389 5.71 -34.62 0.13
N GLN A 390 7.00 -34.89 0.38
CA GLN A 390 8.04 -33.87 0.42
C GLN A 390 8.23 -33.17 -0.94
N LYS A 391 8.20 -33.91 -2.06
CA LYS A 391 8.29 -33.32 -3.40
C LYS A 391 7.08 -32.46 -3.73
N ILE A 392 5.88 -32.94 -3.40
CA ILE A 392 4.62 -32.20 -3.57
C ILE A 392 4.64 -30.92 -2.72
N SER A 393 5.02 -31.02 -1.45
CA SER A 393 5.13 -29.87 -0.53
C SER A 393 6.07 -28.79 -1.07
N LYS A 394 7.24 -29.18 -1.61
CA LYS A 394 8.18 -28.23 -2.25
C LYS A 394 7.58 -27.57 -3.49
N THR A 395 6.84 -28.33 -4.28
CA THR A 395 6.19 -27.85 -5.51
C THR A 395 5.08 -26.86 -5.19
N ILE A 396 4.20 -27.17 -4.24
CA ILE A 396 3.16 -26.27 -3.75
C ILE A 396 3.79 -25.00 -3.18
N THR A 397 4.82 -25.13 -2.33
CA THR A 397 5.51 -23.96 -1.74
C THR A 397 6.11 -23.05 -2.81
N ARG A 398 6.69 -23.63 -3.87
CA ARG A 398 7.20 -22.86 -5.02
C ARG A 398 6.08 -22.15 -5.76
N GLN A 399 5.00 -22.85 -6.13
CA GLN A 399 3.87 -22.22 -6.85
C GLN A 399 3.18 -21.14 -6.02
N LEU A 400 3.01 -21.36 -4.71
CA LEU A 400 2.53 -20.32 -3.80
C LEU A 400 3.49 -19.12 -3.84
N LYS A 401 4.79 -19.33 -3.67
CA LYS A 401 5.78 -18.24 -3.72
C LYS A 401 5.69 -17.44 -5.03
N ASP A 402 5.55 -18.12 -6.17
CA ASP A 402 5.47 -17.47 -7.47
C ASP A 402 4.17 -16.66 -7.62
N GLU A 403 3.06 -17.14 -7.05
CA GLU A 403 1.74 -16.50 -7.13
C GLU A 403 1.58 -15.32 -6.16
N ILE A 404 1.93 -15.51 -4.88
CA ILE A 404 1.71 -14.55 -3.80
C ILE A 404 2.95 -13.73 -3.45
N LEU A 405 4.09 -13.96 -4.11
CA LEU A 405 5.35 -13.22 -3.98
C LEU A 405 6.03 -13.28 -2.60
N VAL A 406 5.53 -14.11 -1.69
CA VAL A 406 6.14 -14.43 -0.39
C VAL A 406 6.27 -15.94 -0.24
N THR A 407 7.28 -16.41 0.49
CA THR A 407 7.45 -17.86 0.74
C THR A 407 6.71 -18.26 2.02
N PRO A 408 5.59 -19.00 1.96
CA PRO A 408 4.91 -19.51 3.15
C PRO A 408 5.57 -20.79 3.68
N LYS A 409 5.31 -21.11 4.95
CA LYS A 409 5.55 -22.43 5.54
C LYS A 409 4.33 -23.32 5.24
N LEU A 410 4.51 -24.33 4.40
CA LEU A 410 3.45 -25.30 4.10
C LEU A 410 3.46 -26.45 5.11
N ARG A 411 2.28 -26.81 5.65
CA ARG A 411 2.05 -27.97 6.50
C ARG A 411 0.95 -28.85 5.91
N LEU A 412 1.30 -30.07 5.53
CA LEU A 412 0.32 -31.08 5.13
C LEU A 412 -0.23 -31.73 6.40
N VAL A 413 -1.53 -31.64 6.62
CA VAL A 413 -2.19 -32.13 7.84
C VAL A 413 -3.18 -33.25 7.52
N LYS A 414 -3.54 -34.04 8.53
CA LYS A 414 -4.47 -35.16 8.37
C LYS A 414 -5.85 -34.64 7.95
N LYS A 415 -6.54 -35.37 7.07
CA LYS A 415 -7.94 -35.08 6.74
C LYS A 415 -8.82 -34.99 7.98
N GLY A 416 -9.66 -33.97 8.06
CA GLY A 416 -10.54 -33.68 9.19
C GLY A 416 -9.84 -33.16 10.46
N SER A 417 -8.55 -32.82 10.39
CA SER A 417 -7.82 -32.26 11.54
C SER A 417 -7.99 -30.75 11.70
N LEU A 418 -8.36 -30.04 10.62
CA LEU A 418 -8.63 -28.62 10.71
C LEU A 418 -10.01 -28.37 11.33
N PRO A 419 -10.17 -27.33 12.16
CA PRO A 419 -11.45 -26.99 12.76
C PRO A 419 -12.47 -26.63 11.68
N GLN A 420 -13.64 -27.27 11.74
CA GLN A 420 -14.77 -26.93 10.87
C GLN A 420 -15.66 -25.88 11.55
N SER A 421 -16.06 -24.86 10.80
CA SER A 421 -17.03 -23.86 11.25
C SER A 421 -18.40 -24.14 10.62
N GLU A 422 -19.49 -24.06 11.39
CA GLU A 422 -20.86 -24.23 10.88
C GLU A 422 -21.34 -23.09 9.95
N GLY A 423 -20.51 -22.06 9.72
CA GLY A 423 -20.78 -20.91 8.84
C GLY A 423 -19.71 -20.68 7.76
N LYS A 424 -19.51 -19.42 7.34
CA LYS A 424 -18.45 -19.06 6.37
C LYS A 424 -17.08 -19.52 6.88
N ALA A 425 -16.43 -20.40 6.12
CA ALA A 425 -15.13 -20.94 6.49
C ALA A 425 -14.12 -19.81 6.78
N VAL A 426 -13.61 -19.77 8.02
CA VAL A 426 -12.53 -18.85 8.40
C VAL A 426 -11.24 -19.41 7.81
N ARG A 427 -10.85 -18.89 6.64
CA ARG A 427 -9.64 -19.33 5.93
C ARG A 427 -8.37 -18.66 6.43
N VAL A 428 -8.47 -17.60 7.24
CA VAL A 428 -7.32 -16.85 7.79
C VAL A 428 -7.50 -16.67 9.29
N LYS A 429 -6.46 -17.05 10.04
CA LYS A 429 -6.32 -16.83 11.48
C LYS A 429 -5.10 -15.94 11.72
N ASP A 430 -5.32 -14.68 12.04
CA ASP A 430 -4.24 -13.73 12.35
C ASP A 430 -4.00 -13.70 13.86
N LEU A 431 -2.82 -14.17 14.28
CA LEU A 431 -2.36 -14.25 15.68
C LEU A 431 -1.31 -13.17 16.00
N ARG A 432 -1.05 -12.23 15.09
CA ARG A 432 -0.07 -11.16 15.29
C ARG A 432 -0.63 -10.08 16.22
N ASP A 433 0.26 -9.42 16.96
CA ASP A 433 -0.10 -8.35 17.89
C ASP A 433 -0.16 -6.99 17.17
N ASN A 434 -1.19 -6.82 16.34
CA ASN A 434 -1.35 -5.68 15.42
C ASN A 434 -2.55 -4.77 15.75
N LYS A 435 -3.30 -5.04 16.82
CA LYS A 435 -4.57 -4.36 17.14
C LYS A 435 -4.42 -3.19 18.10
#